data_AF-A0A7W8ATJ5-F1
#
_entry.id   AF-A0A7W8ATJ5-F1
#
_cell.length_a   1.000
_cell.length_b   1.000
_cell.length_c   1.000
_cell.angle_alpha   90.00
_cell.angle_beta   90.00
_cell.angle_gamma   90.00
#
_symmetry.space_group_name_H-M   'P 1'
#
loop_
_entity.id
_entity.type
_entity.pdbx_description
1 polymer ?
#
loop_
_entity_poly.entity_id
_entity_poly.type
_entity_poly.pdbx_seq_one_letter_code
_entity_poly.pdbx_strand_id
1 'polypeptide(L)'
;MADQEHKEDATRVAIEFLMLWMSEDRQAAAVHIAEVLHGDTPSDPAQVIAGLLNLNMLTIFELARTQGTQDHRAWAEEYLQQRSLRLPKASD
;
A
#
# COMPACT_ATOMS: atom_id res chain seq x y z
N MET A 1 -23.00 6.56 2.18
CA MET A 1 -23.05 5.52 1.13
C MET A 1 -22.08 5.80 -0.01
N ALA A 2 -21.88 7.05 -0.44
CA ALA A 2 -20.89 7.40 -1.49
C ALA A 2 -19.40 7.16 -1.11
N ASP A 3 -19.06 7.21 0.18
CA ASP A 3 -17.67 6.96 0.65
C ASP A 3 -17.24 5.48 0.60
N GLN A 4 -18.20 4.57 0.49
CA GLN A 4 -17.92 3.12 0.52
C GLN A 4 -17.60 2.60 -0.88
N GLU A 5 -18.30 3.07 -1.92
CA GLU A 5 -18.03 2.72 -3.32
C GLU A 5 -16.62 3.17 -3.76
N HIS A 6 -16.17 4.37 -3.37
CA HIS A 6 -14.81 4.85 -3.70
C HIS A 6 -13.70 4.06 -3.00
N LYS A 7 -13.94 3.57 -1.77
CA LYS A 7 -12.97 2.76 -1.03
C LYS A 7 -12.78 1.37 -1.64
N GLU A 8 -13.86 0.80 -2.16
CA GLU A 8 -13.85 -0.50 -2.84
C GLU A 8 -13.05 -0.43 -4.16
N ASP A 9 -13.14 0.68 -4.90
CA ASP A 9 -12.34 0.89 -6.13
C ASP A 9 -10.83 1.02 -5.84
N ALA A 10 -10.45 1.83 -4.86
CA ALA A 10 -9.05 2.06 -4.52
C ALA A 10 -8.32 0.78 -4.07
N THR A 11 -9.01 -0.03 -3.25
CA THR A 11 -8.47 -1.31 -2.77
C THR A 11 -8.37 -2.32 -3.90
N ARG A 12 -9.36 -2.35 -4.80
CA ARG A 12 -9.34 -3.22 -5.98
C ARG A 12 -8.14 -2.93 -6.88
N VAL A 13 -7.93 -1.66 -7.25
CA VAL A 13 -6.79 -1.26 -8.10
C VAL A 13 -5.45 -1.57 -7.42
N ALA A 14 -5.34 -1.36 -6.11
CA ALA A 14 -4.14 -1.73 -5.35
C ALA A 14 -3.86 -3.25 -5.38
N ILE A 15 -4.90 -4.09 -5.31
CA ILE A 15 -4.77 -5.55 -5.45
C ILE A 15 -4.31 -5.92 -6.87
N GLU A 16 -4.90 -5.31 -7.90
CA GLU A 16 -4.49 -5.52 -9.30
C GLU A 16 -3.01 -5.18 -9.51
N PHE A 17 -2.55 -4.06 -8.97
CA PHE A 17 -1.15 -3.66 -9.03
C PHE A 17 -0.21 -4.65 -8.33
N LEU A 18 -0.58 -5.12 -7.13
CA LEU A 18 0.20 -6.14 -6.43
C LEU A 18 0.25 -7.46 -7.20
N MET A 19 -0.87 -7.88 -7.78
CA MET A 19 -0.96 -9.10 -8.59
C MET A 19 -0.06 -9.02 -9.83
N LEU A 20 -0.07 -7.87 -10.53
CA LEU A 20 0.85 -7.62 -11.65
C LEU A 20 2.31 -7.63 -11.20
N TRP A 21 2.63 -6.99 -10.08
CA TRP A 21 3.99 -6.97 -9.54
C TRP A 21 4.49 -8.36 -9.11
N MET A 22 3.58 -9.25 -8.70
CA MET A 22 3.89 -10.64 -8.39
C MET A 22 4.15 -11.51 -9.62
N SER A 23 3.85 -11.03 -10.84
CA SER A 23 4.20 -11.72 -12.08
C SER A 23 5.72 -11.72 -12.33
N GLU A 24 6.18 -12.63 -13.21
CA GLU A 24 7.62 -12.76 -13.51
C GLU A 24 8.19 -11.52 -14.23
N ASP A 25 7.37 -10.80 -15.01
CA ASP A 25 7.79 -9.59 -15.73
C ASP A 25 7.44 -8.31 -14.95
N ARG A 26 8.32 -7.97 -14.01
CA ARG A 26 8.20 -6.75 -13.20
C ARG A 26 8.31 -5.47 -14.02
N GLN A 27 8.98 -5.51 -15.17
CA GLN A 27 9.13 -4.33 -16.01
C GLN A 27 7.82 -4.02 -16.73
N ALA A 28 7.17 -5.04 -17.31
CA ALA A 28 5.85 -4.91 -17.91
C ALA A 28 4.81 -4.47 -16.88
N ALA A 29 4.85 -5.03 -15.66
CA ALA A 29 3.97 -4.60 -14.57
C ALA A 29 4.15 -3.11 -14.23
N ALA A 30 5.39 -2.63 -14.13
CA ALA A 30 5.68 -1.22 -13.85
C ALA A 30 5.16 -0.28 -14.95
N VAL A 31 5.30 -0.67 -16.22
CA VAL A 31 4.78 0.10 -17.36
C VAL A 31 3.26 0.20 -17.29
N HIS A 32 2.57 -0.93 -17.07
CA HIS A 32 1.12 -0.93 -16.98
C HIS A 32 0.60 -0.11 -15.80
N ILE A 33 1.25 -0.20 -14.63
CA ILE A 33 0.92 0.63 -13.45
C ILE A 33 1.06 2.11 -13.79
N ALA A 34 2.12 2.51 -14.50
CA ALA A 34 2.31 3.89 -14.91
C ALA A 34 1.22 4.35 -15.90
N GLU A 35 0.81 3.49 -16.83
CA GLU A 35 -0.31 3.76 -17.75
C GLU A 35 -1.63 3.96 -17.00
N VAL A 36 -1.93 3.15 -15.99
CA VAL A 36 -3.16 3.30 -15.19
C VAL A 36 -3.16 4.60 -14.36
N LEU A 37 -1.99 5.08 -13.93
CA LEU A 37 -1.86 6.30 -13.14
C LEU A 37 -1.73 7.58 -13.98
N HIS A 38 -1.31 7.48 -15.24
CA HIS A 38 -0.98 8.66 -16.08
C HIS A 38 -1.58 8.64 -17.49
N GLY A 39 -2.33 7.60 -17.85
CA GLY A 39 -2.98 7.45 -19.15
C GLY A 39 -4.25 8.30 -19.30
N ASP A 40 -5.04 8.00 -20.34
CA ASP A 40 -6.19 8.81 -20.75
C ASP A 40 -7.33 8.86 -19.72
N THR A 41 -7.44 7.84 -18.87
CA THR A 41 -8.39 7.77 -17.75
C THR A 41 -7.65 7.36 -16.48
N PRO A 42 -6.92 8.30 -15.85
CA PRO A 42 -6.04 7.96 -14.74
C PRO A 42 -6.86 7.67 -13.48
N SER A 43 -6.45 6.64 -12.74
CA SER A 43 -6.92 6.44 -11.36
C SER A 43 -6.34 7.52 -10.45
N ASP A 44 -7.09 7.94 -9.41
CA ASP A 44 -6.59 8.90 -8.43
C ASP A 44 -5.37 8.31 -7.69
N PRO A 45 -4.15 8.87 -7.86
CA PRO A 45 -2.96 8.33 -7.22
C PRO A 45 -3.03 8.32 -5.70
N ALA A 46 -3.72 9.28 -5.08
CA ALA A 46 -3.84 9.32 -3.62
C ALA A 46 -4.66 8.13 -3.10
N GLN A 47 -5.72 7.76 -3.80
CA GLN A 47 -6.55 6.59 -3.46
C GLN A 47 -5.78 5.28 -3.65
N VAL A 48 -5.06 5.14 -4.77
CA VAL A 48 -4.23 3.95 -5.03
C VAL A 48 -3.14 3.79 -3.97
N ILE A 49 -2.44 4.87 -3.60
CA ILE A 49 -1.45 4.86 -2.53
C ILE A 49 -2.09 4.45 -1.20
N ALA A 50 -3.26 4.99 -0.85
CA ALA A 50 -3.98 4.62 0.36
C ALA A 50 -4.33 3.12 0.38
N GLY A 51 -4.79 2.57 -0.76
CA GLY A 51 -5.05 1.13 -0.92
C GLY A 51 -3.79 0.28 -0.69
N LEU A 52 -2.67 0.64 -1.32
CA LEU A 52 -1.39 -0.05 -1.15
C LEU A 52 -0.87 0.01 0.29
N LEU A 53 -0.98 1.17 0.95
CA LEU A 53 -0.60 1.32 2.36
C LEU A 53 -1.46 0.46 3.29
N ASN A 54 -2.77 0.35 3.04
CA ASN A 54 -3.65 -0.53 3.80
C ASN A 54 -3.26 -2.00 3.66
N LEU A 55 -2.96 -2.46 2.44
CA LEU A 55 -2.52 -3.84 2.19
C LEU A 55 -1.15 -4.12 2.87
N ASN A 56 -0.21 -3.18 2.80
CA ASN A 56 1.07 -3.29 3.50
C ASN A 56 0.90 -3.31 5.02
N MET A 57 -0.05 -2.56 5.58
CA MET A 57 -0.35 -2.57 7.01
C MET A 57 -0.82 -3.96 7.47
N LEU A 58 -1.66 -4.65 6.67
CA LEU A 58 -2.09 -6.02 6.97
C LEU A 58 -0.90 -6.98 7.03
N THR A 59 0.01 -6.90 6.06
CA THR A 59 1.23 -7.72 6.01
C THR A 59 2.14 -7.48 7.22
N ILE A 60 2.31 -6.22 7.63
CA ILE A 60 3.14 -5.87 8.78
C ILE A 60 2.49 -6.32 10.10
N PHE A 61 1.16 -6.23 10.24
CA PHE A 61 0.47 -6.74 11.42
C PHE A 61 0.52 -8.26 11.49
N GLU A 62 0.45 -8.95 10.35
CA GLU A 62 0.68 -10.39 10.29
C GLU A 62 2.10 -10.75 10.74
N LEU A 63 3.11 -9.99 10.29
CA LEU A 63 4.48 -10.16 10.77
C LEU A 63 4.56 -9.94 12.30
N ALA A 64 3.97 -8.87 12.84
CA ALA A 64 3.92 -8.61 14.28
C ALA A 64 3.30 -9.77 15.07
N ARG A 65 2.24 -10.38 14.52
CA ARG A 65 1.57 -11.55 15.08
C ARG A 65 2.49 -12.76 15.12
N THR A 66 3.25 -13.02 14.06
CA THR A 66 4.23 -14.13 14.04
C THR A 66 5.38 -13.94 15.04
N GLN A 67 5.66 -12.70 15.46
CA GLN A 67 6.64 -12.39 16.51
C GLN A 67 6.06 -12.52 17.94
N GLY A 68 4.79 -12.89 18.08
CA GLY A 68 4.14 -13.09 19.39
C GLY A 68 3.79 -11.79 20.13
N THR A 69 3.79 -10.65 19.44
CA THR A 69 3.43 -9.36 20.06
C THR A 69 1.92 -9.22 20.22
N GLN A 70 1.46 -8.56 21.28
CA GLN A 70 0.03 -8.28 21.49
C GLN A 70 -0.38 -6.92 20.95
N ASP A 71 0.52 -5.93 20.99
CA ASP A 71 0.32 -4.62 20.37
C ASP A 71 0.99 -4.56 19.00
N HIS A 72 0.27 -5.06 17.99
CA HIS A 72 0.77 -5.11 16.62
C HIS A 72 1.05 -3.72 16.04
N ARG A 73 0.31 -2.69 16.49
CA ARG A 73 0.44 -1.32 15.97
C ARG A 73 1.72 -0.69 16.49
N ALA A 74 1.95 -0.74 17.81
CA ALA A 74 3.17 -0.20 18.40
C ALA A 74 4.42 -0.91 17.87
N TRP A 75 4.37 -2.24 17.75
CA TRP A 75 5.47 -3.00 17.17
C TRP A 75 5.74 -2.62 15.71
N ALA A 76 4.70 -2.51 14.89
CA ALA A 76 4.81 -2.13 13.48
C ALA A 76 5.46 -0.75 13.32
N GLU A 77 5.04 0.21 14.15
CA GLU A 77 5.59 1.56 14.15
C GLU A 77 7.08 1.55 14.50
N GLU A 78 7.47 0.88 15.59
CA GLU A 78 8.87 0.76 15.98
C GLU A 78 9.70 0.06 14.87
N TYR A 79 9.18 -1.06 14.33
CA TYR A 79 9.83 -1.84 13.28
C TYR A 79 10.12 -1.00 12.02
N LEU A 80 9.15 -0.17 11.60
CA LEU A 80 9.26 0.72 10.46
C LEU A 80 10.17 1.92 10.74
N GLN A 81 10.06 2.53 11.93
CA GLN A 81 10.92 3.66 12.33
C GLN A 81 12.40 3.28 12.31
N GLN A 82 12.76 2.10 12.82
CA GLN A 82 14.14 1.60 12.82
C GLN A 82 14.70 1.40 11.40
N ARG A 83 13.85 1.22 10.39
CA ARG A 83 14.24 0.91 8.99
C ARG A 83 14.05 2.09 8.04
N SER A 84 13.38 3.14 8.48
CA SER A 84 13.16 4.32 7.67
C SER A 84 14.37 5.24 7.71
N LEU A 85 15.01 5.44 6.56
CA LEU A 85 16.16 6.34 6.44
C LEU A 85 15.76 7.83 6.32
N ARG A 86 14.49 8.11 5.99
CA ARG A 86 14.01 9.45 5.62
C ARG A 86 12.54 9.68 5.98
N LEU A 87 12.16 9.41 7.23
CA LEU A 87 10.85 9.84 7.73
C LEU A 87 10.83 11.37 7.83
N PRO A 88 9.88 12.08 7.19
CA PRO A 88 9.65 13.48 7.48
C PRO A 88 9.35 13.59 8.98
N LYS A 89 10.04 14.48 9.70
CA LYS A 89 9.63 14.82 11.06
C LYS A 89 8.22 15.37 10.95
N ALA A 90 7.27 14.84 11.73
CA ALA A 90 5.96 15.44 11.84
C ALA A 90 6.18 16.92 12.21
N SER A 91 5.67 17.84 11.41
CA SER A 91 5.64 19.25 11.78
C SER A 91 4.67 19.37 12.94
N ASP A 92 5.17 19.87 14.08
CA ASP A 92 4.34 20.30 15.22
C ASP A 92 3.40 21.45 14.84
#